data_AF-A0AAW0XEV8-F1
#
_entry.id   AF-A0AAW0XEV8-F1
#
_cell.length_a   1.000
_cell.length_b   1.000
_cell.length_c   1.000
_cell.angle_alpha   90.00
_cell.angle_beta   90.00
_cell.angle_gamma   90.00
#
_symmetry.space_group_name_H-M   'P 1'
#
loop_
_entity.id
_entity.type
_entity.pdbx_description
1 polymer ?
#
loop_
_entity_poly.entity_id
_entity_poly.type
_entity_poly.pdbx_seq_one_letter_code
_entity_poly.pdbx_strand_id
1 'polypeptide(L)'
;DSGRAGVQVLTFNNDTRCACQPRSVLSTPNTITQECKCPRHFSLYLRDGQCSCDCDDGNNKCRRLKKGRRYFTNADVSCVTSGVCTEPTCEYGPFLLQQKRCSKRREREHNSTHRK
;
A
#
# COMPACT_ATOMS: atom_id res chain seq x y z
N ASP A 1 -27.61 -16.49 -46.05
CA ASP A 1 -28.21 -15.80 -44.91
C ASP A 1 -27.35 -14.58 -44.58
N SER A 2 -27.71 -13.40 -45.11
CA SER A 2 -26.89 -12.20 -45.04
C SER A 2 -27.47 -11.25 -44.00
N GLY A 3 -26.86 -11.21 -42.82
CA GLY A 3 -27.25 -10.32 -41.72
C GLY A 3 -27.11 -8.85 -42.12
N ARG A 4 -28.23 -8.15 -42.20
CA ARG A 4 -28.28 -6.72 -42.53
C ARG A 4 -27.91 -5.92 -41.28
N ALA A 5 -26.78 -5.21 -41.31
CA ALA A 5 -26.42 -4.28 -40.25
C ALA A 5 -27.47 -3.15 -40.19
N GLY A 6 -28.23 -3.10 -39.09
CA GLY A 6 -29.24 -2.08 -38.83
C GLY A 6 -28.69 -1.01 -37.88
N VAL A 7 -29.07 0.25 -38.11
CA VAL A 7 -28.78 1.35 -37.18
C VAL A 7 -29.62 1.13 -35.91
N GLN A 8 -28.97 1.16 -34.76
CA GLN A 8 -29.61 0.98 -33.45
C GLN A 8 -29.46 2.24 -32.60
N VAL A 9 -30.53 2.61 -31.91
CA VAL A 9 -30.51 3.69 -30.90
C VAL A 9 -30.25 3.05 -29.56
N LEU A 10 -29.18 3.50 -28.90
CA LEU A 10 -28.79 3.05 -27.56
C LEU A 10 -29.00 4.20 -26.57
N THR A 11 -29.56 3.88 -25.42
CA THR A 11 -29.72 4.83 -24.33
C THR A 11 -28.48 4.81 -23.45
N PHE A 12 -27.94 5.98 -23.14
CA PHE A 12 -26.80 6.13 -22.25
C PHE A 12 -27.13 7.11 -21.14
N ASN A 13 -26.52 6.88 -19.98
CA ASN A 13 -26.59 7.80 -18.86
C ASN A 13 -25.66 8.98 -19.14
N ASN A 14 -26.19 10.19 -18.96
CA ASN A 14 -25.42 11.42 -19.08
C ASN A 14 -25.50 12.19 -17.76
N ASP A 15 -24.44 12.06 -16.98
CA ASP A 15 -24.28 12.81 -15.74
C ASP A 15 -23.93 14.26 -16.09
N THR A 16 -24.94 15.13 -16.13
CA THR A 16 -24.78 16.54 -16.51
C THR A 16 -24.20 17.42 -15.41
N ARG A 17 -24.01 16.88 -14.20
CA ARG A 17 -23.48 17.59 -13.03
C ARG A 17 -22.70 16.63 -12.12
N CYS A 18 -21.55 17.09 -11.66
CA CYS A 18 -20.69 16.36 -10.73
C CYS A 18 -20.38 17.24 -9.51
N ALA A 19 -20.13 16.62 -8.37
CA ALA A 19 -19.62 17.27 -7.17
C ALA A 19 -18.43 16.48 -6.63
N CYS A 20 -17.44 17.17 -6.04
CA CYS A 20 -16.35 16.52 -5.33
C CYS A 20 -16.93 15.80 -4.10
N GLN A 21 -16.86 14.47 -4.09
CA GLN A 21 -17.22 13.67 -2.93
C GLN A 21 -15.98 12.94 -2.37
N PRO A 22 -15.84 12.85 -1.04
CA PRO A 22 -14.80 12.02 -0.45
C PRO A 22 -15.07 10.56 -0.81
N ARG A 23 -14.01 9.80 -1.13
CA ARG A 23 -14.13 8.41 -1.62
C ARG A 23 -14.80 7.44 -0.64
N SER A 24 -14.99 7.87 0.61
CA SER A 24 -15.68 7.13 1.68
C SER A 24 -17.17 6.94 1.44
N VAL A 25 -17.86 7.77 0.65
CA VAL A 25 -19.32 7.64 0.42
C VAL A 25 -19.71 6.59 -0.61
N LEU A 26 -18.77 6.12 -1.46
CA LEU A 26 -19.03 5.00 -2.38
C LEU A 26 -18.92 3.63 -1.70
N SER A 27 -18.58 3.63 -0.41
CA SER A 27 -18.39 2.45 0.40
C SER A 27 -19.50 2.41 1.42
N THR A 28 -20.37 1.41 1.31
CA THR A 28 -21.44 1.11 2.26
C THR A 28 -20.99 1.35 3.72
N PRO A 29 -21.84 1.92 4.59
CA PRO A 29 -21.42 2.44 5.90
C PRO A 29 -21.00 1.40 6.96
N ASN A 30 -20.71 0.15 6.58
CA ASN A 30 -20.50 -0.94 7.54
C ASN A 30 -19.19 -1.74 7.44
N THR A 31 -18.23 -1.42 6.56
CA THR A 31 -17.00 -2.27 6.46
C THR A 31 -15.68 -1.61 6.03
N ILE A 32 -15.56 -0.26 5.93
CA ILE A 32 -14.27 0.41 5.61
C ILE A 32 -13.70 1.20 6.77
N THR A 33 -13.82 0.63 7.96
CA THR A 33 -12.70 0.59 8.91
C THR A 33 -12.17 -0.83 8.89
N GLN A 34 -11.65 -1.30 7.75
CA GLN A 34 -10.62 -2.33 7.84
C GLN A 34 -9.49 -1.66 8.62
N GLU A 35 -9.41 -1.99 9.91
CA GLU A 35 -8.46 -1.47 10.87
C GLU A 35 -7.04 -1.65 10.31
N CYS A 36 -6.52 -0.63 9.63
CA CYS A 36 -5.18 -0.71 9.10
C CYS A 36 -4.21 -0.86 10.28
N LYS A 37 -3.54 -2.01 10.34
CA LYS A 37 -2.56 -2.31 11.37
C LYS A 37 -1.16 -2.16 10.80
N CYS A 38 -0.26 -1.68 11.63
CA CYS A 38 1.15 -1.55 11.31
C CYS A 38 1.99 -2.48 12.18
N PRO A 39 3.18 -2.89 11.71
CA PRO A 39 4.17 -3.54 12.56
C PRO A 39 4.46 -2.72 13.81
N ARG A 40 4.83 -3.38 14.91
CA ARG A 40 4.86 -2.80 16.28
C ARG A 40 5.52 -1.43 16.45
N HIS A 41 6.50 -1.09 15.62
CA HIS A 41 7.25 0.16 15.72
C HIS A 41 6.90 1.19 14.66
N PHE A 42 6.00 0.87 13.74
CA PHE A 42 5.54 1.76 12.68
C PHE A 42 4.20 2.35 13.08
N SER A 43 4.02 3.61 12.72
CA SER A 43 2.81 4.37 12.94
C SER A 43 1.99 4.39 11.66
N LEU A 44 0.67 4.39 11.83
CA LEU A 44 -0.28 4.40 10.73
C LEU A 44 -0.45 5.82 10.20
N TYR A 45 -0.34 5.97 8.89
CA TYR A 45 -0.64 7.18 8.15
C TYR A 45 -1.70 6.87 7.09
N LEU A 46 -2.68 7.74 6.95
CA LEU A 46 -3.69 7.64 5.90
C LEU A 46 -3.40 8.73 4.86
N ARG A 47 -3.10 8.33 3.61
CA ARG A 47 -2.91 9.26 2.49
C ARG A 47 -3.81 8.83 1.34
N ASP A 48 -4.67 9.73 0.89
CA ASP A 48 -5.59 9.52 -0.25
C ASP A 48 -6.46 8.24 -0.13
N GLY A 49 -6.82 7.88 1.11
CA GLY A 49 -7.59 6.67 1.42
C GLY A 49 -6.78 5.37 1.40
N GLN A 50 -5.45 5.45 1.25
CA GLN A 50 -4.53 4.33 1.38
C GLN A 50 -3.77 4.40 2.70
N CYS A 51 -3.69 3.28 3.39
CA CYS A 51 -2.91 3.14 4.61
C CYS A 51 -1.43 2.97 4.27
N SER A 52 -0.57 3.68 4.98
CA SER A 52 0.87 3.49 4.97
C SER A 52 1.40 3.38 6.39
N CYS A 53 2.40 2.53 6.57
CA CYS A 53 3.09 2.37 7.85
C CYS A 53 4.43 3.08 7.75
N ASP A 54 4.63 4.15 8.51
CA ASP A 54 5.90 4.90 8.54
C ASP A 54 6.32 5.26 9.97
N CYS A 55 7.54 5.79 10.14
CA CYS A 55 8.08 6.17 11.42
C CYS A 55 7.67 7.59 11.80
N ASP A 56 7.22 7.76 13.04
CA ASP A 56 7.12 9.08 13.66
C ASP A 56 8.52 9.66 13.93
N ASP A 57 8.59 11.00 13.92
CA ASP A 57 9.79 11.75 14.23
C ASP A 57 10.20 11.51 15.70
N GLY A 58 11.24 10.69 15.88
CA GLY A 58 11.80 10.35 17.19
C GLY A 58 11.90 8.85 17.48
N ASN A 59 11.20 7.99 16.74
CA ASN A 59 11.28 6.54 16.98
C ASN A 59 12.54 5.93 16.34
N ASN A 60 13.64 5.95 17.09
CA ASN A 60 14.92 5.38 16.66
C ASN A 60 14.87 3.87 16.35
N LYS A 61 13.96 3.11 16.99
CA LYS A 61 13.76 1.68 16.69
C LYS A 61 13.14 1.52 15.30
N CYS A 62 12.09 2.29 15.00
CA CYS A 62 11.47 2.32 13.68
C CYS A 62 12.48 2.71 12.60
N ARG A 63 13.23 3.80 12.79
CA ARG A 63 14.23 4.28 11.82
C ARG A 63 15.29 3.22 11.49
N ARG A 64 15.70 2.41 12.47
CA ARG A 64 16.64 1.29 12.24
C ARG A 64 16.01 0.16 11.43
N LEU A 65 14.73 -0.15 11.65
CA LEU A 65 13.98 -1.14 10.85
C LEU A 65 13.77 -0.64 9.41
N LYS A 66 13.28 0.60 9.24
CA LYS A 66 13.06 1.27 7.95
C LYS A 66 14.32 1.31 7.06
N LYS A 67 15.51 1.42 7.69
CA LYS A 67 16.83 1.39 7.01
C LYS A 67 17.42 -0.02 6.79
N GLY A 68 16.71 -1.08 7.18
CA GLY A 68 17.21 -2.46 7.09
C GLY A 68 18.36 -2.78 8.06
N ARG A 69 18.57 -1.95 9.09
CA ARG A 69 19.62 -2.15 10.11
C ARG A 69 19.19 -3.09 11.24
N ARG A 70 17.90 -3.42 11.31
CA ARG A 70 17.32 -4.41 12.22
C ARG A 70 16.34 -5.30 11.49
N TYR A 71 16.06 -6.44 12.10
CA TYR A 71 15.08 -7.42 11.66
C TYR A 71 13.75 -7.18 12.37
N PHE A 72 12.65 -7.41 11.66
CA PHE A 72 11.31 -7.45 12.20
C PHE A 72 11.13 -8.71 13.05
N THR A 73 10.24 -8.64 14.03
CA THR A 73 9.93 -9.82 14.85
C THR A 73 9.14 -10.84 14.03
N ASN A 74 9.13 -12.11 14.45
CA ASN A 74 8.31 -13.12 13.76
C ASN A 74 6.82 -12.76 13.77
N ALA A 75 6.34 -12.10 14.83
CA ALA A 75 4.97 -11.61 14.93
C ALA A 75 4.68 -10.51 13.88
N ASP A 76 5.59 -9.54 13.75
CA ASP A 76 5.47 -8.49 12.72
C ASP A 76 5.49 -9.08 11.31
N VAL A 77 6.42 -10.01 11.04
CA VAL A 77 6.54 -10.69 9.75
C VAL A 77 5.26 -11.46 9.45
N SER A 78 4.77 -12.24 10.41
CA SER A 78 3.52 -12.99 10.27
C SER A 78 2.34 -12.07 9.97
N CYS A 79 2.22 -10.94 10.69
CA CYS A 79 1.17 -9.96 10.48
C CYS A 79 1.18 -9.38 9.06
N VAL A 80 2.37 -9.05 8.54
CA VAL A 80 2.50 -8.55 7.16
C VAL A 80 2.18 -9.65 6.15
N THR A 81 2.70 -10.87 6.35
CA THR A 81 2.46 -11.98 5.40
C THR A 81 1.02 -12.47 5.36
N SER A 82 0.29 -12.37 6.46
CA SER A 82 -1.11 -12.77 6.54
C SER A 82 -2.07 -11.68 6.02
N GLY A 83 -1.54 -10.52 5.63
CA GLY A 83 -2.34 -9.37 5.19
C GLY A 83 -3.05 -8.63 6.33
N VAL A 84 -2.79 -8.98 7.60
CA VAL A 84 -3.36 -8.29 8.76
C VAL A 84 -2.70 -6.92 8.94
N CYS A 85 -1.40 -6.82 8.72
CA CYS A 85 -0.65 -5.57 8.76
C CYS A 85 -0.32 -5.08 7.34
N THR A 86 -0.37 -3.77 7.15
CA THR A 86 0.16 -3.11 5.95
C THR A 86 1.70 -3.21 5.93
N GLU A 87 2.27 -3.38 4.74
CA GLU A 87 3.73 -3.45 4.56
C GLU A 87 4.42 -2.16 5.07
N PRO A 88 5.53 -2.27 5.82
CA PRO A 88 6.25 -1.11 6.32
C PRO A 88 6.90 -0.31 5.17
N THR A 89 6.85 1.02 5.27
CA THR A 89 7.54 1.92 4.36
C THR A 89 9.04 1.86 4.61
N CYS A 90 9.78 1.26 3.68
CA CYS A 90 11.23 1.07 3.75
C CYS A 90 11.99 2.19 3.00
N GLU A 91 13.14 2.64 3.52
CA GLU A 91 13.86 3.80 2.97
C GLU A 91 14.61 3.48 1.66
N TYR A 92 15.18 2.27 1.57
CA TYR A 92 16.08 1.93 0.45
C TYR A 92 15.47 0.96 -0.57
N GLY A 93 14.17 0.69 -0.53
CA GLY A 93 13.51 -0.28 -1.40
C GLY A 93 12.46 -1.08 -0.63
N PRO A 94 12.11 -2.31 -1.05
CA PRO A 94 10.99 -3.06 -0.47
C PRO A 94 11.33 -3.73 0.87
N PHE A 95 10.30 -4.24 1.56
CA PHE A 95 10.48 -5.20 2.65
C PHE A 95 10.86 -6.57 2.09
N LEU A 96 12.00 -7.10 2.53
CA LEU A 96 12.53 -8.38 2.09
C LEU A 96 12.02 -9.49 3.02
N LEU A 97 10.92 -10.13 2.63
CA LEU A 97 10.27 -11.15 3.47
C LEU A 97 11.22 -12.27 3.92
N GLN A 98 12.00 -12.83 2.99
CA GLN A 98 12.96 -13.91 3.26
C GLN A 98 14.01 -13.51 4.31
N GLN A 99 14.36 -12.23 4.36
CA GLN A 99 15.36 -11.69 5.26
C GLN A 99 14.74 -10.99 6.48
N LYS A 100 13.40 -10.91 6.58
CA LYS A 100 12.65 -10.26 7.66
C LYS A 100 13.10 -8.82 7.93
N ARG A 101 13.45 -8.06 6.90
CA ARG A 101 13.93 -6.66 7.04
C ARG A 101 13.69 -5.83 5.79
N CYS A 102 13.74 -4.51 5.93
CA CYS A 102 13.85 -3.62 4.78
C CYS A 102 15.19 -3.82 4.03
N SER A 103 15.20 -3.47 2.75
CA SER A 103 16.44 -3.37 2.00
C SER A 103 17.39 -2.32 2.60
N LYS A 104 18.69 -2.59 2.46
CA LYS A 104 19.77 -1.67 2.84
C LYS A 104 20.18 -0.83 1.64
N ARG A 105 20.81 0.31 1.92
CA ARG A 105 21.32 1.22 0.90
C ARG A 105 22.21 0.52 -0.15
N ARG A 106 23.15 -0.34 0.29
CA ARG A 106 24.06 -1.08 -0.61
C ARG A 106 23.33 -2.02 -1.58
N GLU A 107 22.17 -2.56 -1.18
CA GLU A 107 21.38 -3.47 -2.02
C GLU A 107 20.62 -2.70 -3.12
N ARG A 108 20.21 -1.46 -2.82
CA ARG A 108 19.67 -0.53 -3.84
C ARG A 108 20.73 -0.21 -4.89
N GLU A 109 21.95 0.08 -4.45
CA GLU A 109 23.08 0.44 -5.32
C GLU A 109 23.46 -0.74 -6.24
N HIS A 110 23.50 -1.97 -5.72
CA HIS A 110 23.86 -3.16 -6.50
C HIS A 110 22.80 -3.57 -7.55
N ASN A 111 21.51 -3.42 -7.23
CA ASN A 111 20.45 -3.68 -8.20
C ASN A 111 20.37 -2.62 -9.32
N SER A 112 20.93 -1.43 -9.07
CA SER A 112 21.01 -0.36 -10.07
C SER A 112 22.13 -0.61 -11.09
N THR A 113 23.20 -1.33 -10.70
CA THR A 113 24.32 -1.66 -11.58
C THR A 113 24.07 -2.88 -12.47
N HIS A 114 23.15 -3.77 -12.09
CA HIS A 114 22.78 -4.96 -12.90
C HIS A 114 21.63 -4.74 -13.88
N ARG A 115 21.07 -3.52 -13.94
CA ARG A 115 20.02 -3.12 -14.90
C ARG A 115 20.54 -2.32 -16.11
N LYS A 116 21.86 -2.36 -16.37
CA LYS A 116 22.48 -1.79 -17.57
C LYS A 116 22.90 -2.89 -18.52
#